data_AF-A0A1Y5PGR9-F1
#
_entry.id   AF-A0A1Y5PGR9-F1
#
_cell.length_a   1.000
_cell.length_b   1.000
_cell.length_c   1.000
_cell.angle_alpha   90.00
_cell.angle_beta   90.00
_cell.angle_gamma   90.00
#
_symmetry.space_group_name_H-M   'P 1'
#
loop_
_entity.id
_entity.type
_entity.pdbx_description
1 polymer ?
#
loop_
_entity_poly.entity_id
_entity_poly.type
_entity_poly.pdbx_seq_one_letter_code
_entity_poly.pdbx_strand_id
1 'polypeptide(L)'
;MTEDGSGLQVRQSPRKRSAVIGVADFTMMVRVPGQPAAVYVYTDDDRDEAARYAETVGGTVVPLPLAPPAGYTKGPDGSLIPIALAIEGRSRAEPSPTQDVM
;
A
#
# COMPACT_ATOMS: atom_id res chain seq x y z
N MET A 1 -50.28 5.79 -16.84
CA MET A 1 -49.80 6.29 -15.53
C MET A 1 -50.19 5.21 -14.52
N THR A 2 -49.32 4.36 -13.98
CA THR A 2 -47.95 4.56 -13.48
C THR A 2 -47.18 3.23 -13.55
N GLU A 3 -45.96 3.28 -14.05
CA GLU A 3 -45.02 2.17 -14.14
C GLU A 3 -44.42 1.87 -12.77
N ASP A 4 -44.54 0.62 -12.31
CA ASP A 4 -43.99 0.15 -11.04
C ASP A 4 -42.50 -0.19 -11.24
N GLY A 5 -41.65 0.64 -10.67
CA GLY A 5 -40.19 0.55 -10.78
C GLY A 5 -39.62 -0.64 -10.02
N SER A 6 -39.59 -1.82 -10.65
CA SER A 6 -38.79 -2.94 -10.17
C SER A 6 -37.30 -2.62 -10.30
N GLY A 7 -36.70 -2.13 -9.19
CA GLY A 7 -35.27 -1.90 -9.11
C GLY A 7 -34.49 -3.18 -9.38
N LEU A 8 -33.66 -3.18 -10.43
CA LEU A 8 -32.74 -4.25 -10.78
C LEU A 8 -31.72 -4.42 -9.65
N GLN A 9 -31.95 -5.39 -8.78
CA GLN A 9 -31.07 -5.68 -7.66
C GLN A 9 -29.86 -6.48 -8.16
N VAL A 10 -28.74 -5.79 -8.41
CA VAL A 10 -27.48 -6.43 -8.79
C VAL A 10 -26.92 -7.18 -7.59
N ARG A 11 -27.18 -8.49 -7.51
CA ARG A 11 -26.48 -9.37 -6.56
C ARG A 11 -25.04 -9.56 -7.03
N GLN A 12 -24.11 -8.84 -6.40
CA GLN A 12 -22.68 -9.10 -6.56
C GLN A 12 -22.32 -10.37 -5.78
N SER A 13 -22.33 -11.51 -6.47
CA SER A 13 -21.82 -12.76 -5.91
C SER A 13 -20.29 -12.67 -5.76
N PRO A 14 -19.72 -13.10 -4.62
CA PRO A 14 -18.27 -13.17 -4.44
C PRO A 14 -17.66 -13.97 -5.60
N ARG A 15 -16.84 -13.30 -6.41
CA ARG A 15 -16.15 -13.93 -7.55
C ARG A 15 -15.30 -15.07 -7.01
N LYS A 16 -15.55 -16.29 -7.49
CA LYS A 16 -14.74 -17.49 -7.20
C LYS A 16 -13.26 -17.11 -7.42
N ARG A 17 -12.51 -16.93 -6.33
CA ARG A 17 -11.05 -16.71 -6.38
C ARG A 17 -10.42 -17.98 -6.94
N SER A 18 -9.99 -17.93 -8.20
CA SER A 18 -9.00 -18.86 -8.73
C SER A 18 -7.72 -18.64 -7.92
N ALA A 19 -7.24 -19.70 -7.26
CA ALA A 19 -6.12 -19.74 -6.32
C ALA A 19 -6.34 -18.90 -5.04
N VAL A 20 -5.99 -19.51 -3.89
CA VAL A 20 -5.92 -18.82 -2.60
C VAL A 20 -4.66 -17.95 -2.61
N ILE A 21 -4.65 -16.90 -3.43
CA ILE A 21 -3.61 -15.88 -3.39
C ILE A 21 -3.93 -14.99 -2.20
N GLY A 22 -3.06 -15.03 -1.20
CA GLY A 22 -3.12 -14.21 -0.02
C GLY A 22 -2.70 -12.78 -0.33
N VAL A 23 -3.12 -11.84 0.52
CA VAL A 23 -2.70 -10.43 0.38
C VAL A 23 -1.17 -10.28 0.54
N ALA A 24 -0.53 -11.22 1.24
CA ALA A 24 0.91 -11.25 1.45
C ALA A 24 1.73 -11.65 0.21
N ASP A 25 1.12 -12.31 -0.77
CA ASP A 25 1.81 -12.78 -1.98
C ASP A 25 1.97 -11.68 -3.04
N PHE A 26 1.33 -10.53 -2.81
CA PHE A 26 1.37 -9.39 -3.72
C PHE A 26 2.67 -8.62 -3.58
N THR A 27 3.42 -8.58 -4.67
CA THR A 27 4.75 -7.94 -4.72
C THR A 27 4.77 -6.70 -5.59
N MET A 28 3.76 -6.46 -6.43
CA MET A 28 3.72 -5.29 -7.30
C MET A 28 2.30 -4.80 -7.60
N MET A 29 2.19 -3.52 -7.94
CA MET A 29 0.91 -2.85 -8.17
C MET A 29 1.01 -1.87 -9.33
N VAL A 30 0.04 -1.88 -10.24
CA VAL A 30 -0.05 -0.93 -11.35
C VAL A 30 -0.97 0.22 -10.96
N ARG A 31 -0.47 1.46 -11.10
CA ARG A 31 -1.23 2.69 -10.92
C ARG A 31 -1.55 3.33 -12.27
N VAL A 32 -2.78 3.77 -12.46
CA VAL A 32 -3.21 4.46 -13.69
C VAL A 32 -3.28 5.97 -13.46
N PRO A 33 -2.48 6.79 -14.16
CA PRO A 33 -2.59 8.25 -14.12
C PRO A 33 -4.01 8.72 -14.48
N GLY A 34 -4.55 9.68 -13.72
CA GLY A 34 -5.91 10.21 -13.94
C GLY A 34 -7.05 9.32 -13.44
N GLN A 35 -6.79 8.09 -12.99
CA GLN A 35 -7.78 7.18 -12.42
C GLN A 35 -7.24 6.51 -11.14
N PRO A 36 -7.22 7.22 -10.00
CA PRO A 36 -6.64 6.71 -8.76
C PRO A 36 -7.39 5.50 -8.16
N ALA A 37 -8.63 5.24 -8.59
CA ALA A 37 -9.41 4.07 -8.18
C ALA A 37 -9.09 2.80 -9.00
N ALA A 38 -8.44 2.92 -10.16
CA ALA A 38 -8.10 1.81 -11.04
C ALA A 38 -6.74 1.21 -10.65
N VAL A 39 -6.68 0.57 -9.48
CA VAL A 39 -5.46 -0.02 -8.93
C VAL A 39 -5.51 -1.53 -9.04
N TYR A 40 -4.49 -2.12 -9.67
CA TYR A 40 -4.39 -3.58 -9.86
C TYR A 40 -3.10 -4.09 -9.23
N VAL A 41 -3.20 -5.22 -8.54
CA VAL A 41 -2.10 -5.80 -7.74
C VAL A 41 -1.80 -7.20 -8.25
N TYR A 42 -0.51 -7.52 -8.34
CA TYR A 42 0.02 -8.72 -8.97
C TYR A 42 1.05 -9.41 -8.06
N THR A 43 1.19 -10.72 -8.25
CA THR A 43 2.26 -11.52 -7.64
C THR A 43 3.54 -11.43 -8.48
N ASP A 44 4.67 -11.96 -7.99
CA ASP A 44 5.91 -11.96 -8.77
C ASP A 44 5.83 -12.84 -10.04
N ASP A 45 5.02 -13.90 -10.01
CA ASP A 45 4.76 -14.78 -11.16
C ASP A 45 4.01 -14.05 -12.29
N ASP A 46 3.16 -13.08 -11.92
CA ASP A 46 2.37 -12.28 -12.86
C ASP A 46 3.10 -11.03 -13.39
N ARG A 47 4.43 -10.94 -13.26
CA ARG A 47 5.20 -9.75 -13.63
C ARG A 47 4.98 -9.32 -15.09
N ASP A 48 4.98 -10.28 -16.00
CA ASP A 48 4.77 -10.02 -17.43
C ASP A 48 3.37 -9.45 -17.69
N GLU A 49 2.35 -9.92 -16.96
CA GLU A 49 0.99 -9.42 -17.10
C GLU A 49 0.84 -8.02 -16.50
N ALA A 50 1.51 -7.74 -15.39
CA ALA A 50 1.57 -6.41 -14.79
C ALA A 50 2.19 -5.39 -15.76
N ALA A 51 3.27 -5.76 -16.45
CA ALA A 51 3.91 -4.92 -17.46
C ALA A 51 2.97 -4.65 -18.65
N ARG A 52 2.33 -5.68 -19.20
CA ARG A 52 1.36 -5.54 -20.30
C ARG A 52 0.18 -4.64 -19.92
N TYR A 53 -0.36 -4.83 -18.71
CA TYR A 53 -1.46 -4.00 -18.24
C TYR A 53 -1.03 -2.53 -18.12
N ALA A 54 0.14 -2.28 -17.53
CA ALA A 54 0.70 -0.93 -17.42
C ALA A 54 0.91 -0.26 -18.79
N GLU A 55 1.47 -0.96 -19.77
CA GLU A 55 1.63 -0.45 -21.13
C GLU A 55 0.28 -0.11 -21.78
N THR A 56 -0.70 -1.00 -21.60
CA THR A 56 -2.04 -0.85 -22.21
C THR A 56 -2.79 0.37 -21.66
N VAL A 57 -2.70 0.62 -20.36
CA VAL A 57 -3.44 1.70 -19.69
C VAL A 57 -2.60 2.96 -19.47
N GLY A 58 -1.34 2.98 -19.90
CA GLY A 58 -0.39 4.04 -19.58
C GLY A 58 -0.07 4.13 -18.08
N GLY A 59 -0.19 3.01 -17.37
CA GLY A 59 0.06 2.88 -15.95
C GLY A 59 1.54 2.74 -15.60
N THR A 60 1.85 2.82 -14.31
CA THR A 60 3.19 2.58 -13.78
C THR A 60 3.17 1.41 -12.81
N VAL A 61 4.08 0.45 -13.03
CA VAL A 61 4.33 -0.65 -12.10
C VAL A 61 5.10 -0.12 -10.90
N VAL A 62 4.57 -0.33 -9.70
CA VAL A 62 5.16 0.08 -8.42
C VAL A 62 5.40 -1.16 -7.57
N PRO A 63 6.64 -1.41 -7.10
CA PRO A 63 6.94 -2.54 -6.25
C PRO A 63 6.34 -2.36 -4.84
N LEU A 64 5.94 -3.48 -4.24
CA LEU A 64 5.49 -3.59 -2.86
C LEU A 64 6.57 -4.30 -2.02
N PRO A 65 6.76 -3.92 -0.75
CA PRO A 65 6.03 -2.89 -0.02
C PRO A 65 6.41 -1.46 -0.45
N LEU A 66 5.43 -0.54 -0.42
CA LEU A 66 5.67 0.86 -0.77
C LEU A 66 6.65 1.51 0.21
N ALA A 67 7.51 2.38 -0.32
CA ALA A 67 8.33 3.25 0.51
C ALA A 67 7.42 4.18 1.34
N PRO A 68 7.78 4.46 2.60
CA PRO A 68 7.04 5.43 3.41
C PRO A 68 7.11 6.81 2.75
N PRO A 69 6.03 7.62 2.85
CA PRO A 69 6.03 9.00 2.36
C PRO A 69 7.14 9.83 3.01
N ALA A 70 7.59 10.88 2.32
CA ALA A 70 8.56 11.82 2.89
C ALA A 70 8.05 12.38 4.23
N GLY A 71 8.93 12.45 5.23
CA GLY A 71 8.56 12.88 6.58
C GLY A 71 7.99 11.76 7.47
N TYR A 72 7.87 10.53 6.97
CA TYR A 72 7.42 9.36 7.73
C TYR A 72 8.44 8.22 7.69
N THR A 73 8.48 7.42 8.76
CA THR A 73 9.20 6.15 8.86
C THR A 73 8.23 5.00 9.08
N LYS A 74 8.59 3.80 8.63
CA LYS A 74 7.77 2.59 8.79
C LYS A 74 8.05 1.97 10.16
N GLY A 75 7.02 1.86 10.99
CA GLY A 75 7.07 1.12 12.26
C GLY A 75 7.13 -0.41 12.05
N PRO A 76 7.43 -1.18 13.12
CA PRO A 76 7.53 -2.64 13.05
C PRO A 76 6.24 -3.32 12.55
N ASP A 77 5.09 -2.73 12.87
CA ASP A 77 3.77 -3.25 12.46
C ASP A 77 3.28 -2.70 11.11
N GLY A 78 4.13 -1.96 10.39
CA GLY A 78 3.77 -1.34 9.10
C GLY A 78 3.07 0.02 9.21
N SER A 79 2.82 0.52 10.42
CA SER A 79 2.28 1.88 10.66
C SER A 79 3.25 2.96 10.21
N LEU A 80 2.72 4.09 9.70
CA LEU A 80 3.51 5.26 9.35
C LEU A 80 3.69 6.17 10.56
N ILE A 81 4.94 6.35 11.00
CA ILE A 81 5.31 7.21 12.12
C ILE A 81 5.94 8.49 11.56
N PRO A 82 5.45 9.70 11.87
CA PRO A 82 6.09 10.92 11.41
C PRO A 82 7.50 11.03 12.02
N ILE A 83 8.48 11.37 11.20
CA ILE A 83 9.90 11.46 11.58
C ILE A 83 10.08 12.42 12.77
N ALA A 84 9.32 13.52 12.81
CA ALA A 84 9.34 14.45 13.94
C ALA A 84 9.07 13.77 15.30
N LEU A 85 8.17 12.79 15.35
CA LEU A 85 7.85 12.04 16.58
C LEU A 85 8.80 10.86 16.81
N ALA A 86 9.48 10.37 15.77
CA ALA A 86 10.43 9.26 15.88
C ALA A 86 11.78 9.70 16.49
N ILE A 87 12.19 10.95 16.29
CA ILE A 87 13.46 11.48 16.80
C ILE A 87 13.36 11.84 18.29
N GLU A 88 12.17 12.22 18.77
CA GLU A 88 11.93 12.64 20.16
C GLU A 88 12.14 11.51 21.19
N GLY A 89 11.92 10.25 20.79
CA GLY A 89 12.08 9.09 21.66
C GLY A 89 13.53 8.62 21.87
N ARG A 90 14.50 9.15 21.12
CA ARG A 90 15.91 8.69 21.16
C ARG A 90 16.87 9.65 21.87
N SER A 91 16.39 10.80 22.33
CA SER A 91 17.22 11.91 22.81
C SER A 91 17.26 12.08 24.34
N ARG A 92 16.87 11.06 25.12
CA ARG A 92 17.08 11.04 26.59
C ARG A 92 18.02 9.89 26.99
N ALA A 93 19.21 9.90 26.41
CA ALA A 93 20.37 9.24 26.97
C ALA A 93 21.50 10.27 26.98
N GLU A 94 21.44 11.18 27.95
CA GLU A 94 22.65 11.91 28.35
C GLU A 94 23.59 10.89 28.98
N PRO A 95 24.79 10.60 28.42
CA PRO A 95 25.83 9.98 29.21
C PRO A 95 26.28 11.01 30.24
N SER A 96 26.17 10.63 31.51
CA SER A 96 26.60 11.38 32.68
C SER A 96 27.93 12.12 32.42
N PRO A 97 28.05 13.41 32.76
CA PRO A 97 29.37 14.00 32.90
C PRO A 97 30.07 13.29 34.05
N THR A 98 31.06 12.44 33.72
CA THR A 98 32.11 12.04 34.66
C THR A 98 32.76 13.32 35.15
N GLN A 99 32.32 13.80 36.31
CA GLN A 99 33.06 14.80 37.07
C GLN A 99 34.25 14.07 37.71
N ASP A 100 35.35 14.06 36.97
CA ASP A 100 36.69 13.83 37.50
C ASP A 100 37.23 15.19 37.95
N VAL A 101 37.13 15.49 39.25
CA VAL A 101 37.88 16.57 39.91
C VAL A 101 38.24 16.11 41.33
N MET A 102 39.55 15.91 41.51
CA MET A 102 40.42 16.00 42.70
C MET A 102 40.00 15.33 44.01
#